data_AF-A0A150TTR1-F1
#
_entry.id   AF-A0A150TTR1-F1
#
_cell.length_a   1.000
_cell.length_b   1.000
_cell.length_c   1.000
_cell.angle_alpha   90.00
_cell.angle_beta   90.00
_cell.angle_gamma   90.00
#
_symmetry.space_group_name_H-M   'P 1'
#
loop_
_entity.id
_entity.type
_entity.pdbx_description
1 polymer ?
#
loop_
_entity_poly.entity_id
_entity_poly.type
_entity_poly.pdbx_seq_one_letter_code
_entity_poly.pdbx_strand_id
1 'polypeptide(L)'
;MQHIAMLIYPGFTALDLIGPQTAFSILEDTKIHLVWKTLDPITTDSGITLSPTATFDTCPEELEILFVPGGVAGTIAVMKDGEVLDFLAARAEQASYVTSVCTGSLVLGAAGLLRGYRATTHWAFREVLPLLSAERVDARYVEDRNRITGGGVTSGIDFGLRIAAKMRGEAAAQTAQLVMEYDPDPPFQAGSPESAPAAVVEGLRGRIAQPLAQAKEAAELAAVRW
;
A
#
# COMPACT_ATOMS: atom_id res chain seq x y z
N MET A 1 15.15 -15.17 10.47
CA MET A 1 13.78 -15.03 9.96
C MET A 1 13.45 -13.56 9.89
N GLN A 2 13.07 -13.04 8.72
CA GLN A 2 12.68 -11.64 8.50
C GLN A 2 11.18 -11.46 8.71
N HIS A 3 10.79 -10.36 9.36
CA HIS A 3 9.40 -10.05 9.66
C HIS A 3 8.84 -9.03 8.68
N ILE A 4 7.66 -9.32 8.14
CA ILE A 4 6.89 -8.42 7.28
C ILE A 4 5.59 -8.10 8.02
N ALA A 5 5.40 -6.83 8.39
CA ALA A 5 4.14 -6.35 8.94
C ALA A 5 3.30 -5.73 7.81
N MET A 6 2.14 -6.31 7.55
CA MET A 6 1.18 -5.79 6.57
C MET A 6 -0.06 -5.31 7.32
N LEU A 7 -0.31 -4.00 7.29
CA LEU A 7 -1.51 -3.43 7.90
C LEU A 7 -2.75 -3.96 7.17
N ILE A 8 -3.78 -4.33 7.92
CA ILE A 8 -5.13 -4.59 7.38
C ILE A 8 -6.14 -3.75 8.16
N TYR A 9 -7.14 -3.19 7.49
CA TYR A 9 -8.08 -2.26 8.13
C TYR A 9 -9.45 -2.28 7.44
N PRO A 10 -10.58 -2.05 8.14
CA PRO A 10 -11.90 -2.11 7.52
C PRO A 10 -12.01 -1.31 6.22
N GLY A 11 -12.48 -1.96 5.15
CA GLY A 11 -12.65 -1.33 3.85
C GLY A 11 -11.37 -1.08 3.04
N PHE A 12 -10.27 -1.76 3.37
CA PHE A 12 -9.09 -1.83 2.49
C PHE A 12 -9.38 -2.67 1.23
N THR A 13 -8.65 -2.42 0.15
CA THR A 13 -8.75 -3.22 -1.08
C THR A 13 -7.96 -4.52 -0.93
N ALA A 14 -8.64 -5.66 -0.96
CA ALA A 14 -8.02 -6.96 -0.69
C ALA A 14 -6.82 -7.25 -1.59
N LEU A 15 -6.93 -6.97 -2.89
CA LEU A 15 -5.88 -7.27 -3.86
C LEU A 15 -4.59 -6.47 -3.65
N ASP A 16 -4.68 -5.26 -3.06
CA ASP A 16 -3.51 -4.47 -2.71
C ASP A 16 -2.61 -5.20 -1.70
N LEU A 17 -3.21 -5.97 -0.80
CA LEU A 17 -2.51 -6.82 0.18
C LEU A 17 -2.12 -8.16 -0.44
N ILE A 18 -3.08 -8.87 -1.04
CA ILE A 18 -2.91 -10.26 -1.47
C ILE A 18 -1.85 -10.40 -2.56
N GLY A 19 -1.76 -9.43 -3.49
CA GLY A 19 -0.74 -9.42 -4.54
C GLY A 19 0.69 -9.55 -3.99
N PRO A 20 1.18 -8.57 -3.22
CA PRO A 20 2.51 -8.66 -2.62
C PRO A 20 2.63 -9.76 -1.56
N GLN A 21 1.59 -9.99 -0.76
CA GLN A 21 1.59 -11.05 0.27
C GLN A 21 1.88 -12.43 -0.35
N THR A 22 1.31 -12.72 -1.53
CA THR A 22 1.55 -13.98 -2.25
C THR A 22 3.03 -14.13 -2.61
N ALA A 23 3.63 -13.11 -3.22
CA ALA A 23 5.06 -13.12 -3.56
C ALA A 23 5.95 -13.30 -2.33
N PHE A 24 5.63 -12.62 -1.22
CA PHE A 24 6.37 -12.73 0.04
C PHE A 24 6.21 -14.09 0.71
N SER A 25 5.06 -14.72 0.60
CA SER A 25 4.79 -16.02 1.23
C SER A 25 5.61 -17.17 0.64
N ILE A 26 6.11 -17.00 -0.59
CA ILE A 26 6.96 -17.97 -1.28
C ILE A 26 8.42 -17.86 -0.83
N LEU A 27 8.82 -16.75 -0.19
CA LEU A 27 10.19 -16.51 0.22
C LEU A 27 10.54 -17.31 1.48
N GLU A 28 11.70 -17.97 1.43
CA GLU A 28 12.27 -18.66 2.59
C GLU A 28 12.62 -17.67 3.73
N ASP A 29 12.61 -18.17 4.97
CA ASP A 29 12.91 -17.42 6.18
C ASP A 29 12.11 -16.11 6.37
N THR A 30 10.88 -16.07 5.84
CA THR A 30 9.98 -14.90 5.93
C THR A 30 8.76 -15.20 6.79
N LYS A 31 8.42 -14.30 7.71
CA LYS A 31 7.19 -14.37 8.51
C LYS A 31 6.33 -13.13 8.28
N ILE A 32 5.15 -13.35 7.71
CA ILE A 32 4.15 -12.31 7.46
C ILE A 32 3.21 -12.19 8.66
N HIS A 33 2.96 -10.95 9.07
CA HIS A 33 1.98 -10.58 10.08
C HIS A 33 0.91 -9.69 9.46
N LEU A 34 -0.35 -10.09 9.57
CA LEU A 34 -1.49 -9.23 9.28
C LEU A 34 -1.82 -8.43 10.53
N VAL A 35 -1.56 -7.14 10.50
CA VAL A 35 -1.54 -6.31 11.71
C VAL A 35 -2.77 -5.40 11.76
N TRP A 36 -3.46 -5.40 12.90
CA TRP A 36 -4.53 -4.44 13.19
C TRP A 36 -4.61 -4.07 14.68
N LYS A 37 -5.65 -3.37 15.10
CA LYS A 37 -5.90 -2.98 16.50
C LYS A 37 -6.23 -4.18 17.39
N THR A 38 -7.14 -5.03 16.91
CA THR A 38 -7.60 -6.25 17.58
C THR A 38 -7.42 -7.46 16.68
N LEU A 39 -7.71 -8.66 17.19
CA LEU A 39 -7.72 -9.90 16.40
C LEU A 39 -9.11 -10.20 15.80
N ASP A 40 -10.05 -9.27 15.89
CA ASP A 40 -11.38 -9.44 15.32
C ASP A 40 -11.29 -9.45 13.78
N PRO A 41 -12.11 -10.26 13.09
CA PRO A 41 -12.09 -10.32 11.64
C PRO A 41 -12.41 -8.97 10.98
N ILE A 42 -11.69 -8.65 9.91
CA ILE A 42 -11.82 -7.40 9.14
C ILE A 42 -12.40 -7.70 7.77
N THR A 43 -13.42 -6.95 7.37
CA THR A 43 -14.00 -7.02 6.02
C THR A 43 -13.40 -5.95 5.10
N THR A 44 -12.95 -6.40 3.93
CA THR A 44 -12.42 -5.58 2.82
C THR A 44 -13.53 -4.83 2.08
N ASP A 45 -13.17 -3.91 1.19
CA ASP A 45 -14.13 -3.19 0.34
C ASP A 45 -14.90 -4.10 -0.65
N SER A 46 -14.36 -5.29 -0.93
CA SER A 46 -14.97 -6.31 -1.78
C SER A 46 -15.69 -7.41 -1.00
N GLY A 47 -15.84 -7.28 0.33
CA GLY A 47 -16.58 -8.22 1.16
C GLY A 47 -15.80 -9.47 1.61
N ILE A 48 -14.52 -9.61 1.26
CA ILE A 48 -13.66 -10.67 1.80
C ILE A 48 -13.33 -10.34 3.25
N THR A 49 -13.49 -11.32 4.15
CA THR A 49 -13.12 -11.20 5.55
C THR A 49 -11.78 -11.89 5.84
N LEU A 50 -10.88 -11.21 6.54
CA LEU A 50 -9.56 -11.69 6.92
C LEU A 50 -9.36 -11.51 8.43
N SER A 51 -8.67 -12.45 9.07
CA SER A 51 -8.33 -12.35 10.48
C SER A 51 -6.92 -11.77 10.65
N PRO A 52 -6.75 -10.72 11.47
CA PRO A 52 -5.43 -10.27 11.91
C PRO A 52 -4.68 -11.40 12.62
N THR A 53 -3.36 -11.43 12.43
CA THR A 53 -2.46 -12.39 13.10
C THR A 53 -1.63 -11.72 14.19
N ALA A 54 -1.63 -10.40 14.26
CA ALA A 54 -1.00 -9.60 15.30
C ALA A 54 -1.79 -8.31 15.54
N THR A 55 -1.69 -7.81 16.75
CA THR A 55 -2.15 -6.46 17.13
C THR A 55 -1.00 -5.45 17.03
N PHE A 56 -1.27 -4.16 17.20
CA PHE A 56 -0.22 -3.14 17.31
C PHE A 56 0.79 -3.42 18.44
N ASP A 57 0.32 -3.97 19.56
CA ASP A 57 1.17 -4.34 20.71
C ASP A 57 1.98 -5.62 20.49
N THR A 58 1.44 -6.57 19.71
CA THR A 58 2.07 -7.88 19.50
C THR A 58 2.84 -7.99 18.19
N CYS A 59 2.74 -6.98 17.32
CA CYS A 59 3.56 -6.85 16.13
C CYS A 59 5.04 -6.72 16.54
N PRO A 60 5.97 -7.49 15.93
CA PRO A 60 7.40 -7.31 16.18
C PRO A 60 7.86 -5.87 15.98
N GLU A 61 8.86 -5.47 16.76
CA GLU A 61 9.48 -4.14 16.66
C GLU A 61 10.36 -4.04 15.43
N GLU A 62 11.32 -4.95 15.28
CA GLU A 62 12.20 -5.02 14.11
C GLU A 62 11.47 -5.63 12.91
N LEU A 63 11.40 -4.88 11.82
CA LEU A 63 10.71 -5.29 10.60
C LEU A 63 11.66 -5.18 9.40
N GLU A 64 11.60 -6.18 8.52
CA GLU A 64 12.18 -6.03 7.20
C GLU A 64 11.29 -5.09 6.36
N ILE A 65 9.98 -5.35 6.36
CA ILE A 65 9.00 -4.58 5.61
C ILE A 65 7.87 -4.13 6.55
N LEU A 66 7.59 -2.83 6.56
CA LEU A 66 6.31 -2.27 6.98
C LEU A 66 5.49 -1.95 5.72
N PHE A 67 4.29 -2.52 5.62
CA PHE A 67 3.45 -2.43 4.41
C PHE A 67 2.05 -1.89 4.72
N VAL A 68 1.57 -0.97 3.88
CA VAL A 68 0.21 -0.43 3.96
C VAL A 68 -0.53 -0.62 2.62
N PRO A 69 -1.63 -1.39 2.58
CA PRO A 69 -2.48 -1.49 1.39
C PRO A 69 -3.32 -0.21 1.22
N GLY A 70 -3.94 -0.05 0.05
CA GLY A 70 -4.91 0.99 -0.21
C GLY A 70 -6.36 0.55 -0.01
N GLY A 71 -7.25 1.27 -0.67
CA GLY A 71 -8.68 1.33 -0.44
C GLY A 71 -9.20 2.72 -0.82
N VAL A 72 -10.48 2.97 -0.59
CA VAL A 72 -11.05 4.32 -0.75
C VAL A 72 -11.54 4.83 0.60
N ALA A 73 -12.74 4.42 1.02
CA ALA A 73 -13.30 4.85 2.29
C ALA A 73 -12.45 4.39 3.49
N GLY A 74 -11.94 3.15 3.46
CA GLY A 74 -11.06 2.61 4.50
C GLY A 74 -9.78 3.43 4.65
N THR A 75 -9.10 3.75 3.54
CA THR A 75 -7.88 4.56 3.54
C THR A 75 -8.14 5.95 4.11
N ILE A 76 -9.20 6.63 3.65
CA ILE A 76 -9.57 7.96 4.15
C ILE A 76 -9.88 7.92 5.65
N ALA A 77 -10.51 6.86 6.14
CA ALA A 77 -10.78 6.69 7.57
C ALA A 77 -9.48 6.55 8.37
N VAL A 78 -8.55 5.68 7.96
CA VAL A 78 -7.30 5.45 8.69
C VAL A 78 -6.29 6.61 8.57
N MET A 79 -6.37 7.44 7.53
CA MET A 79 -5.62 8.71 7.47
C MET A 79 -5.93 9.67 8.63
N LYS A 80 -7.09 9.50 9.27
CA LYS A 80 -7.55 10.33 10.40
C LYS A 80 -7.42 9.61 11.75
N ASP A 81 -6.92 8.38 11.74
CA ASP A 81 -6.87 7.52 12.93
C ASP A 81 -5.55 7.74 13.68
N GLY A 82 -5.65 8.41 14.83
CA GLY A 82 -4.54 8.68 15.76
C GLY A 82 -3.62 7.48 15.96
N GLU A 83 -4.23 6.38 16.39
CA GLU A 83 -3.58 5.14 16.82
C GLU A 83 -2.87 4.44 15.65
N VAL A 84 -3.50 4.39 14.47
CA VAL A 84 -2.88 3.79 13.27
C VAL A 84 -1.65 4.59 12.86
N LEU A 85 -1.77 5.92 12.80
CA LEU A 85 -0.66 6.77 12.35
C LEU A 85 0.51 6.74 13.35
N ASP A 86 0.24 6.69 14.65
CA ASP A 86 1.28 6.58 15.68
C ASP A 86 1.97 5.21 15.63
N PHE A 87 1.21 4.13 15.43
CA PHE A 87 1.77 2.79 15.21
C PHE A 87 2.71 2.75 13.99
N LEU A 88 2.27 3.32 12.86
CA LEU A 88 3.07 3.37 11.64
C LEU A 88 4.35 4.19 11.83
N ALA A 89 4.25 5.35 12.50
CA ALA A 89 5.41 6.17 12.80
C ALA A 89 6.43 5.41 13.66
N ALA A 90 5.99 4.76 14.74
CA ALA A 90 6.86 4.01 15.63
C ALA A 90 7.51 2.80 14.93
N ARG A 91 6.76 2.02 14.15
CA ARG A 91 7.32 0.86 13.44
C ARG A 91 8.23 1.25 12.27
N ALA A 92 7.99 2.41 11.64
CA ALA A 92 8.84 2.89 10.56
C ALA A 92 10.27 3.21 11.00
N GLU A 93 10.51 3.53 12.28
CA GLU A 93 11.86 3.76 12.82
C GLU A 93 12.72 2.49 12.85
N GLN A 94 12.08 1.33 12.99
CA GLN A 94 12.73 0.02 13.11
C GLN A 94 12.58 -0.83 11.84
N ALA A 95 11.91 -0.31 10.80
CA ALA A 95 11.70 -1.01 9.55
C ALA A 95 12.82 -0.76 8.56
N SER A 96 13.36 -1.83 7.95
CA SER A 96 14.34 -1.72 6.86
C SER A 96 13.73 -1.02 5.65
N TYR A 97 12.48 -1.32 5.30
CA TYR A 97 11.71 -0.61 4.27
C TYR A 97 10.30 -0.25 4.75
N VAL A 98 9.87 0.97 4.43
CA VAL A 98 8.52 1.49 4.65
C VAL A 98 7.80 1.56 3.31
N THR A 99 6.69 0.84 3.18
CA THR A 99 6.16 0.51 1.87
C THR A 99 4.65 0.56 1.79
N SER A 100 4.13 0.76 0.59
CA SER A 100 2.70 0.74 0.35
C SER A 100 2.34 0.45 -1.10
N VAL A 101 1.07 0.11 -1.31
CA VAL A 101 0.45 0.00 -2.63
C VAL A 101 -0.79 0.89 -2.67
N CYS A 102 -1.09 1.43 -3.85
CA CYS A 102 -2.30 2.19 -4.14
C CYS A 102 -2.40 3.42 -3.23
N THR A 103 -3.57 3.70 -2.70
CA THR A 103 -3.80 4.81 -1.75
C THR A 103 -3.16 4.58 -0.37
N GLY A 104 -2.53 3.42 -0.12
CA GLY A 104 -1.79 3.17 1.12
C GLY A 104 -0.63 4.15 1.35
N SER A 105 -0.04 4.72 0.30
CA SER A 105 0.95 5.80 0.44
C SER A 105 0.35 7.09 1.02
N LEU A 106 -0.95 7.32 0.89
CA LEU A 106 -1.60 8.46 1.55
C LEU A 106 -1.66 8.27 3.07
N VAL A 107 -1.82 7.04 3.54
CA VAL A 107 -1.74 6.72 4.98
C VAL A 107 -0.32 6.91 5.51
N LEU A 108 0.70 6.46 4.76
CA LEU A 108 2.09 6.73 5.09
C LEU A 108 2.39 8.23 5.12
N GLY A 109 1.90 8.99 4.14
CA GLY A 109 2.04 10.44 4.12
C GLY A 109 1.33 11.11 5.29
N ALA A 110 0.13 10.66 5.66
CA ALA A 110 -0.61 11.15 6.82
C ALA A 110 0.15 10.88 8.14
N ALA A 111 0.88 9.77 8.22
CA ALA A 111 1.80 9.47 9.33
C ALA A 111 3.13 10.27 9.27
N GLY A 112 3.29 11.18 8.31
CA GLY A 112 4.51 11.99 8.14
C GLY A 112 5.69 11.23 7.51
N LEU A 113 5.48 9.99 7.06
CA LEU A 113 6.57 9.09 6.64
C LEU A 113 7.09 9.34 5.22
N LEU A 114 6.44 10.23 4.47
CA LEU A 114 6.79 10.57 3.08
C LEU A 114 7.26 12.02 2.89
N ARG A 115 7.48 12.79 3.96
CA ARG A 115 7.96 14.18 3.88
C ARG A 115 9.31 14.25 3.17
N GLY A 116 9.35 14.93 2.02
CA GLY A 116 10.56 15.04 1.20
C GLY A 116 11.01 13.72 0.56
N TYR A 117 10.10 12.75 0.44
CA TYR A 117 10.34 11.51 -0.32
C TYR A 117 9.57 11.55 -1.63
N ARG A 118 10.15 10.95 -2.66
CA ARG A 118 9.47 10.63 -3.91
C ARG A 118 8.53 9.46 -3.70
N ALA A 119 7.28 9.61 -4.12
CA ALA A 119 6.27 8.56 -3.94
C ALA A 119 5.25 8.55 -5.09
N THR A 120 4.65 7.39 -5.31
CA THR A 120 3.46 7.21 -6.16
C THR A 120 2.26 6.73 -5.32
N THR A 121 1.09 6.72 -5.95
CA THR A 121 -0.17 6.22 -5.38
C THR A 121 -1.11 5.81 -6.51
N HIS A 122 -2.35 5.46 -6.20
CA HIS A 122 -3.38 5.24 -7.21
C HIS A 122 -3.55 6.47 -8.11
N TRP A 123 -3.63 6.28 -9.43
CA TRP A 123 -3.63 7.38 -10.41
C TRP A 123 -4.66 8.47 -10.13
N ALA A 124 -5.84 8.07 -9.63
CA ALA A 124 -6.94 8.98 -9.33
C ALA A 124 -6.72 9.85 -8.07
N PHE A 125 -5.72 9.54 -7.24
CA PHE A 125 -5.46 10.21 -5.96
C PHE A 125 -4.06 10.84 -5.89
N ARG A 126 -3.28 10.82 -6.98
CA ARG A 126 -1.89 11.33 -6.97
C ARG A 126 -1.76 12.79 -6.55
N GLU A 127 -2.78 13.61 -6.76
CA GLU A 127 -2.80 15.01 -6.34
C GLU A 127 -2.86 15.22 -4.82
N VAL A 128 -3.12 14.17 -4.04
CA VAL A 128 -3.12 14.23 -2.56
C VAL A 128 -1.69 14.15 -1.99
N LEU A 129 -0.75 13.51 -2.69
CA LEU A 129 0.62 13.32 -2.21
C LEU A 129 1.35 14.64 -1.86
N PRO A 130 1.29 15.71 -2.67
CA PRO A 130 1.93 16.97 -2.32
C PRO A 130 1.37 17.63 -1.05
N LEU A 131 0.09 17.41 -0.72
CA LEU A 131 -0.51 17.91 0.53
C LEU A 131 0.12 17.24 1.77
N LEU A 132 0.70 16.05 1.58
CA LEU A 132 1.41 15.27 2.59
C LEU A 132 2.93 15.47 2.50
N SER A 133 3.39 16.54 1.83
CA SER A 133 4.80 16.88 1.61
C SER A 133 5.61 15.80 0.88
N ALA A 134 4.96 14.91 0.12
CA ALA A 134 5.63 13.94 -0.74
C ALA A 134 5.82 14.51 -2.16
N GLU A 135 6.98 14.23 -2.77
CA GLU A 135 7.22 14.54 -4.18
C GLU A 135 6.49 13.50 -5.04
N ARG A 136 5.39 13.91 -5.68
CA ARG A 136 4.59 13.05 -6.55
C ARG A 136 5.40 12.60 -7.76
N VAL A 137 5.44 11.28 -7.97
CA VAL A 137 6.00 10.65 -9.18
C VAL A 137 4.95 9.76 -9.83
N ASP A 138 4.66 10.02 -11.10
CA ASP A 138 3.65 9.29 -11.88
C ASP A 138 4.25 8.01 -12.48
N ALA A 139 4.52 7.03 -11.61
CA ALA A 139 5.07 5.73 -12.00
C ALA A 139 4.31 4.57 -11.34
N ARG A 140 4.45 3.37 -11.90
CA ARG A 140 3.89 2.13 -11.35
C ARG A 140 4.58 1.70 -10.05
N TYR A 141 5.86 2.02 -9.93
CA TYR A 141 6.74 1.71 -8.80
C TYR A 141 7.70 2.87 -8.59
N VAL A 142 7.86 3.30 -7.34
CA VAL A 142 8.81 4.34 -6.94
C VAL A 142 9.56 3.87 -5.71
N GLU A 143 10.89 3.90 -5.78
CA GLU A 143 11.79 3.67 -4.67
C GLU A 143 12.60 4.94 -4.43
N ASP A 144 12.57 5.43 -3.19
CA ASP A 144 13.40 6.54 -2.71
C ASP A 144 13.96 6.18 -1.34
N ARG A 145 15.27 5.92 -1.30
CA ARG A 145 15.98 5.40 -0.12
C ARG A 145 15.28 4.12 0.37
N ASN A 146 14.66 4.16 1.54
CA ASN A 146 13.91 3.01 2.09
C ASN A 146 12.38 3.16 2.02
N ARG A 147 11.88 4.16 1.29
CA ARG A 147 10.45 4.30 0.99
C ARG A 147 10.16 3.70 -0.38
N ILE A 148 9.28 2.70 -0.42
CA ILE A 148 8.91 2.01 -1.66
C ILE A 148 7.40 2.04 -1.84
N THR A 149 6.92 2.69 -2.90
CA THR A 149 5.48 2.85 -3.15
C THR A 149 5.10 2.28 -4.51
N GLY A 150 4.01 1.51 -4.54
CA GLY A 150 3.37 1.00 -5.74
C GLY A 150 2.15 1.84 -6.12
N GLY A 151 1.85 1.89 -7.42
CA GLY A 151 0.66 2.54 -7.98
C GLY A 151 -0.64 1.79 -7.65
N GLY A 152 -1.61 1.78 -8.58
CA GLY A 152 -2.92 1.18 -8.32
C GLY A 152 -2.93 -0.35 -8.29
N VAL A 153 -3.56 -0.91 -7.25
CA VAL A 153 -4.06 -2.29 -7.14
C VAL A 153 -3.10 -3.39 -7.59
N THR A 154 -3.13 -3.74 -8.88
CA THR A 154 -2.32 -4.83 -9.44
C THR A 154 -0.83 -4.51 -9.48
N SER A 155 -0.43 -3.24 -9.32
CA SER A 155 0.99 -2.91 -9.13
C SER A 155 1.59 -3.58 -7.89
N GLY A 156 0.75 -4.00 -6.93
CA GLY A 156 1.18 -4.76 -5.76
C GLY A 156 1.90 -6.08 -6.10
N ILE A 157 1.56 -6.71 -7.24
CA ILE A 157 2.22 -7.95 -7.68
C ILE A 157 3.65 -7.64 -8.14
N ASP A 158 3.83 -6.69 -9.06
CA ASP A 158 5.16 -6.25 -9.52
C ASP A 158 6.02 -5.71 -8.36
N PHE A 159 5.39 -4.95 -7.47
CA PHE A 159 6.01 -4.43 -6.26
C PHE A 159 6.49 -5.58 -5.36
N GLY A 160 5.67 -6.61 -5.15
CA GLY A 160 6.02 -7.79 -4.37
C GLY A 160 7.22 -8.53 -4.94
N LEU A 161 7.24 -8.76 -6.26
CA LEU A 161 8.37 -9.40 -6.95
C LEU A 161 9.66 -8.56 -6.89
N ARG A 162 9.56 -7.24 -7.02
CA ARG A 162 10.71 -6.33 -6.85
C ARG A 162 11.27 -6.37 -5.44
N ILE A 163 10.42 -6.35 -4.42
CA ILE A 163 10.86 -6.46 -3.03
C ILE A 163 11.43 -7.84 -2.74
N ALA A 164 10.83 -8.92 -3.27
CA ALA A 164 11.39 -10.26 -3.18
C ALA A 164 12.84 -10.31 -3.71
N ALA A 165 13.11 -9.64 -4.84
CA ALA A 165 14.46 -9.57 -5.40
C ALA A 165 15.41 -8.82 -4.46
N LYS A 166 14.95 -7.76 -3.79
CA LYS A 166 15.74 -7.02 -2.79
C LYS A 166 16.02 -7.85 -1.53
N MET A 167 15.06 -8.64 -1.08
CA MET A 167 15.16 -9.43 0.16
C MET A 167 15.98 -10.72 0.00
N ARG A 168 15.87 -11.38 -1.16
CA ARG A 168 16.40 -12.75 -1.38
C ARG A 168 17.15 -12.94 -2.69
N GLY A 169 17.34 -11.88 -3.47
CA GLY A 169 18.00 -11.93 -4.77
C GLY A 169 17.05 -12.32 -5.92
N GLU A 170 17.53 -12.12 -7.14
CA GLU A 170 16.73 -12.27 -8.37
C GLU A 170 16.16 -13.69 -8.54
N ALA A 171 16.92 -14.73 -8.20
CA ALA A 171 16.48 -16.12 -8.34
C ALA A 171 15.23 -16.43 -7.49
N ALA A 172 15.16 -15.88 -6.26
CA ALA A 172 13.99 -16.05 -5.40
C ALA A 172 12.76 -15.31 -5.96
N ALA A 173 12.96 -14.10 -6.50
CA ALA A 173 11.89 -13.36 -7.16
C ALA A 173 11.37 -14.05 -8.42
N GLN A 174 12.27 -14.59 -9.25
CA GLN A 174 11.92 -15.38 -10.44
C GLN A 174 11.19 -16.67 -10.07
N THR A 175 11.60 -17.31 -8.98
CA THR A 175 10.89 -18.48 -8.42
C THR A 175 9.48 -18.10 -8.00
N ALA A 176 9.32 -17.00 -7.25
CA ALA A 176 8.01 -16.51 -6.85
C ALA A 176 7.14 -16.17 -8.08
N GLN A 177 7.71 -15.49 -9.07
CA GLN A 177 7.01 -15.17 -10.33
C GLN A 177 6.54 -16.43 -11.05
N LEU A 178 7.38 -17.46 -11.14
CA LEU A 178 7.05 -18.72 -11.80
C LEU A 178 6.00 -19.53 -11.04
N VAL A 179 6.09 -19.60 -9.71
CA VAL A 179 5.08 -20.25 -8.85
C VAL A 179 3.71 -19.57 -8.99
N MET A 180 3.71 -18.25 -9.11
CA MET A 180 2.49 -17.47 -9.34
C MET A 180 1.98 -17.56 -10.79
N GLU A 181 2.77 -18.13 -11.70
CA GLU A 181 2.55 -18.08 -13.15
C GLU A 181 2.24 -16.64 -13.62
N TYR A 182 2.97 -15.67 -13.07
CA TYR A 182 2.72 -14.26 -13.34
C TYR A 182 3.30 -13.85 -14.70
N ASP A 183 2.53 -14.19 -15.74
CA ASP A 183 2.71 -13.83 -17.15
C ASP A 183 1.41 -13.17 -17.66
N PRO A 184 1.18 -11.89 -17.32
CA PRO A 184 -0.12 -11.26 -17.54
C PRO A 184 -0.39 -10.99 -19.03
N ASP A 185 -1.56 -11.42 -19.51
CA ASP A 185 -2.10 -11.10 -20.84
C ASP A 185 -3.46 -10.38 -20.71
N PRO A 186 -3.47 -9.05 -20.46
CA PRO A 186 -4.71 -8.32 -20.23
C PRO A 186 -5.59 -8.26 -21.50
N PRO A 187 -6.90 -8.59 -21.42
CA PRO A 187 -7.79 -8.57 -22.59
C PRO A 187 -8.14 -7.15 -23.08
N PHE A 188 -7.75 -6.10 -22.35
CA PHE A 188 -8.00 -4.69 -22.68
C PHE A 188 -6.81 -3.81 -22.34
N GLN A 189 -6.61 -2.75 -23.11
CA GLN A 189 -5.59 -1.72 -22.87
C GLN A 189 -6.12 -0.53 -22.06
N ALA A 190 -6.82 -0.79 -20.95
CA ALA A 190 -7.46 0.25 -20.13
C ALA A 190 -6.91 0.35 -18.70
N GLY A 191 -5.70 -0.14 -18.46
CA GLY A 191 -5.05 -0.19 -17.14
C GLY A 191 -4.48 1.15 -16.66
N SER A 192 -4.40 2.17 -17.51
CA SER A 192 -3.93 3.50 -17.15
C SER A 192 -4.83 4.59 -17.76
N PRO A 193 -4.89 5.79 -17.17
CA PRO A 193 -5.69 6.89 -17.72
C PRO A 193 -5.16 7.39 -19.08
N GLU A 194 -3.89 7.10 -19.42
CA GLU A 194 -3.28 7.43 -20.70
C GLU A 194 -3.69 6.46 -21.83
N SER A 195 -3.97 5.20 -21.51
CA SER A 195 -4.32 4.18 -22.50
C SER A 195 -5.84 3.91 -22.59
N ALA A 196 -6.59 4.16 -21.52
CA ALA A 196 -8.02 3.87 -21.46
C ALA A 196 -8.86 4.83 -22.32
N PRO A 197 -10.04 4.39 -22.83
CA PRO A 197 -10.96 5.28 -23.53
C PRO A 197 -11.37 6.49 -22.66
N ALA A 198 -11.36 7.69 -23.23
CA ALA A 198 -11.63 8.93 -22.49
C ALA A 198 -12.95 8.89 -21.70
N ALA A 199 -14.02 8.34 -22.26
CA ALA A 199 -15.31 8.21 -21.57
C ALA A 199 -15.24 7.32 -20.31
N VAL A 200 -14.38 6.29 -20.31
CA VAL A 200 -14.16 5.43 -19.13
C VAL A 200 -13.42 6.21 -18.05
N VAL A 201 -12.39 6.97 -18.43
CA VAL A 201 -11.62 7.82 -17.52
C VAL A 201 -12.51 8.89 -16.89
N GLU A 202 -13.28 9.63 -17.69
CA GLU A 202 -14.19 10.68 -17.20
C GLU A 202 -15.30 10.09 -16.32
N GLY A 203 -15.88 8.96 -16.72
CA GLY A 203 -16.89 8.27 -15.92
C GLY A 203 -16.35 7.79 -14.56
N LEU A 204 -15.07 7.44 -14.47
CA LEU A 204 -14.44 7.09 -13.19
C LEU A 204 -14.06 8.34 -12.38
N ARG A 205 -13.54 9.39 -13.01
CA ARG A 205 -13.29 10.69 -12.35
C ARG A 205 -14.53 11.25 -11.67
N GLY A 206 -15.69 11.20 -12.34
CA GLY A 206 -16.97 11.61 -11.75
C GLY A 206 -17.35 10.80 -10.51
N ARG A 207 -17.13 9.48 -10.53
CA ARG A 207 -17.42 8.59 -9.38
C ARG A 207 -16.48 8.81 -8.19
N ILE A 208 -15.22 9.17 -8.45
CA ILE A 208 -14.21 9.35 -7.38
C ILE A 208 -14.04 10.81 -6.93
N ALA A 209 -14.76 11.77 -7.52
CA ALA A 209 -14.63 13.19 -7.18
C ALA A 209 -14.88 13.48 -5.70
N GLN A 210 -15.96 12.94 -5.11
CA GLN A 210 -16.25 13.13 -3.69
C GLN A 210 -15.22 12.43 -2.79
N PRO A 211 -14.88 11.14 -2.98
CA PRO A 211 -13.79 10.51 -2.24
C PRO A 211 -12.45 11.24 -2.35
N LEU A 212 -12.12 11.79 -3.51
CA LEU A 212 -10.90 12.56 -3.73
C LEU A 212 -10.89 13.85 -2.92
N ALA A 213 -12.00 14.58 -2.86
CA ALA A 213 -12.14 15.74 -1.99
C ALA A 213 -11.97 15.37 -0.51
N GLN A 214 -12.57 14.26 -0.06
CA GLN A 214 -12.42 13.77 1.31
C GLN A 214 -10.99 13.34 1.63
N ALA A 215 -10.27 12.77 0.67
CA ALA A 215 -8.86 12.40 0.83
C ALA A 215 -7.96 13.65 0.97
N LYS A 216 -8.25 14.73 0.23
CA LYS A 216 -7.56 16.02 0.38
C LYS A 216 -7.79 16.62 1.77
N GLU A 217 -9.04 16.66 2.23
CA GLU A 217 -9.39 17.14 3.57
C GLU A 217 -8.68 16.33 4.66
N ALA A 218 -8.69 14.99 4.55
CA ALA A 218 -7.97 14.13 5.48
C ALA A 218 -6.45 14.36 5.47
N ALA A 219 -5.87 14.62 4.29
CA ALA A 219 -4.44 14.94 4.17
C ALA A 219 -4.09 16.28 4.84
N GLU A 220 -4.88 17.32 4.61
CA GLU A 220 -4.70 18.63 5.24
C GLU A 220 -4.81 18.53 6.77
N LEU A 221 -5.78 17.77 7.29
CA LEU A 221 -5.93 17.52 8.72
C LEU A 221 -4.71 16.79 9.30
N ALA A 222 -4.22 15.76 8.60
CA ALA A 222 -3.06 14.97 9.05
C ALA A 222 -1.77 15.80 9.05
N ALA A 223 -1.59 16.71 8.10
CA ALA A 223 -0.41 17.57 8.00
C ALA A 223 -0.25 18.52 9.21
N VAL A 224 -1.31 18.78 9.99
CA VAL A 224 -1.24 19.60 11.23
C VAL A 224 -0.58 18.83 12.39
N ARG A 225 -0.42 17.51 12.30
CA ARG A 225 0.18 16.68 13.37
C ARG A 225 1.70 16.83 13.47
N TRP A 226 2.38 17.45 12.48
CA TRP A 226 3.85 17.46 12.36
C TRP A 226 4.42 18.62 11.55
#